data_AF-A0A194VVV3-F1
#
_entry.id   AF-A0A194VVV3-F1
#
_cell.length_a   1.000
_cell.length_b   1.000
_cell.length_c   1.000
_cell.angle_alpha   90.00
_cell.angle_beta   90.00
_cell.angle_gamma   90.00
#
_symmetry.space_group_name_H-M   'P 1'
#
loop_
_entity.id
_entity.type
_entity.pdbx_description
1 polymer ?
#
loop_
_entity_poly.entity_id
_entity_poly.type
_entity_poly.pdbx_seq_one_letter_code
_entity_poly.pdbx_strand_id
1 'polypeptide(L)'
;MKSPSSAFTLLAVLSGSKFVNAVCTGDDLAIGPPDTLTTGYTQYDVYDTSCNRVQSLEIETSTGACDSEYFLCSSAHTINGYDDPTTGDAYICAADTTSEACGTDTISFCCYPGYSSPE
;
A
#
# COMPACT_ATOMS: atom_id res chain seq x y z
N MET A 1 16.17 -25.40 -57.22
CA MET A 1 15.70 -25.81 -55.86
C MET A 1 16.79 -25.51 -54.84
N LYS A 2 16.66 -24.48 -54.00
CA LYS A 2 17.24 -24.40 -52.63
C LYS A 2 16.85 -23.05 -52.01
N SER A 3 15.94 -23.05 -51.04
CA SER A 3 15.69 -21.88 -50.18
C SER A 3 16.57 -21.97 -48.94
N PRO A 4 17.15 -20.87 -48.43
CA PRO A 4 17.80 -20.87 -47.13
C PRO A 4 16.73 -20.68 -46.04
N SER A 5 16.64 -21.65 -45.13
CA SER A 5 15.80 -21.56 -43.94
C SER A 5 16.43 -20.61 -42.93
N SER A 6 15.83 -19.43 -42.73
CA SER A 6 16.11 -18.59 -41.57
C SER A 6 15.41 -19.16 -40.35
N ALA A 7 16.20 -19.57 -39.34
CA ALA A 7 15.68 -19.96 -38.03
C ALA A 7 15.39 -18.68 -37.22
N PHE A 8 14.12 -18.43 -36.92
CA PHE A 8 13.71 -17.43 -35.94
C PHE A 8 13.74 -18.07 -34.55
N THR A 9 14.72 -17.69 -33.73
CA THR A 9 14.77 -18.07 -32.31
C THR A 9 13.79 -17.18 -31.54
N LEU A 10 12.65 -17.73 -31.11
CA LEU A 10 11.70 -17.07 -30.22
C LEU A 10 12.25 -17.08 -28.78
N LEU A 11 12.60 -15.91 -28.26
CA LEU A 11 12.84 -15.69 -26.83
C LEU A 11 11.49 -15.71 -26.11
N ALA A 12 11.20 -16.78 -25.36
CA ALA A 12 10.06 -16.82 -24.46
C ALA A 12 10.37 -15.95 -23.24
N VAL A 13 9.76 -14.76 -23.16
CA VAL A 13 9.78 -13.93 -21.95
C VAL A 13 8.81 -14.58 -20.96
N LEU A 14 9.34 -15.33 -19.98
CA LEU A 14 8.55 -15.79 -18.84
C LEU A 14 8.12 -14.57 -18.03
N SER A 15 6.92 -14.09 -18.29
CA SER A 15 6.25 -13.13 -17.42
C SER A 15 5.89 -13.89 -16.15
N GLY A 16 6.71 -13.75 -15.10
CA GLY A 16 6.43 -14.32 -13.80
C GLY A 16 5.16 -13.68 -13.26
N SER A 17 4.06 -14.45 -13.22
CA SER A 17 2.85 -14.07 -12.51
C SER A 17 3.23 -13.90 -11.04
N LYS A 18 3.32 -12.64 -10.58
CA LYS A 18 3.37 -12.37 -9.15
C LYS A 18 2.04 -12.87 -8.61
N PHE A 19 2.04 -13.97 -7.87
CA PHE A 19 0.90 -14.34 -7.05
C PHE A 19 0.72 -13.22 -6.05
N VAL A 20 -0.22 -12.33 -6.34
CA VAL A 20 -0.72 -11.37 -5.35
C VAL A 20 -1.43 -12.22 -4.32
N ASN A 21 -0.81 -12.40 -3.16
CA ASN A 21 -1.59 -12.79 -1.99
C ASN A 21 -2.43 -11.58 -1.63
N ALA A 22 -3.75 -11.79 -1.52
CA ALA A 22 -4.58 -10.76 -0.94
C ALA A 22 -4.08 -10.49 0.49
N VAL A 23 -4.09 -9.22 0.90
CA VAL A 23 -3.74 -8.78 2.25
C VAL A 23 -4.97 -8.18 2.92
N CYS A 24 -4.98 -8.14 4.25
CA CYS A 24 -6.04 -7.55 5.05
C CYS A 24 -7.41 -8.13 4.68
N THR A 25 -7.52 -9.47 4.74
CA THR A 25 -8.73 -10.18 4.30
C THR A 25 -9.95 -9.72 5.13
N GLY A 26 -10.89 -9.05 4.47
CA GLY A 26 -12.10 -8.49 5.09
C GLY A 26 -12.08 -6.98 5.29
N ASP A 27 -10.95 -6.34 4.98
CA ASP A 27 -10.75 -4.89 4.95
C ASP A 27 -10.66 -4.40 3.49
N ASP A 28 -10.51 -3.09 3.29
CA ASP A 28 -10.51 -2.47 1.96
C ASP A 28 -9.12 -1.97 1.55
N LEU A 29 -8.33 -1.51 2.51
CA LEU A 29 -7.01 -0.92 2.30
C LEU A 29 -5.97 -1.51 3.26
N ALA A 30 -4.71 -1.41 2.86
CA ALA A 30 -3.55 -1.77 3.67
C ALA A 30 -2.52 -0.64 3.65
N ILE A 31 -1.87 -0.37 4.77
CA ILE A 31 -0.80 0.63 4.87
C ILE A 31 0.53 -0.11 5.07
N GLY A 32 1.49 0.19 4.20
CA GLY A 32 2.85 -0.33 4.27
C GLY A 32 3.66 0.22 5.44
N PRO A 33 4.90 -0.24 5.62
CA PRO A 33 5.78 0.29 6.65
C PRO A 33 6.23 1.72 6.30
N PRO A 34 6.56 2.55 7.30
CA PRO A 34 7.18 3.85 7.04
C PRO A 34 8.55 3.67 6.38
N ASP A 35 8.79 4.36 5.27
CA ASP A 35 10.10 4.46 4.63
C ASP A 35 10.67 5.87 4.78
N THR A 36 11.81 6.02 5.45
CA THR A 36 12.42 7.34 5.67
C THR A 36 13.26 7.73 4.46
N LEU A 37 12.84 8.78 3.77
CA LEU A 37 13.51 9.31 2.60
C LEU A 37 14.67 10.23 2.98
N THR A 38 15.69 10.28 2.12
CA THR A 38 16.85 11.18 2.30
C THR A 38 16.50 12.68 2.22
N THR A 39 15.29 13.01 1.78
CA THR A 39 14.75 14.37 1.60
C THR A 39 14.18 14.97 2.89
N GLY A 40 14.14 14.22 4.01
CA GLY A 40 13.51 14.68 5.27
C GLY A 40 12.02 14.39 5.35
N TYR A 41 11.54 13.46 4.53
CA TYR A 41 10.16 12.97 4.51
C TYR A 41 10.12 11.50 4.88
N THR A 42 9.00 11.05 5.43
CA THR A 42 8.66 9.65 5.64
C THR A 42 7.53 9.30 4.69
N GLN A 43 7.76 8.28 3.86
CA GLN A 43 6.78 7.74 2.92
C GLN A 43 5.94 6.66 3.59
N TYR A 44 4.64 6.69 3.33
CA TYR A 44 3.69 5.63 3.65
C TYR A 44 2.94 5.25 2.38
N ASP A 45 3.16 4.04 1.88
CA ASP A 45 2.42 3.51 0.74
C ASP A 45 1.09 2.90 1.22
N VAL A 46 0.01 3.23 0.51
CA VAL A 46 -1.33 2.66 0.73
C VAL A 46 -1.65 1.74 -0.43
N TYR A 47 -2.10 0.54 -0.10
CA TYR A 47 -2.40 -0.53 -1.04
C TYR A 47 -3.89 -0.87 -0.99
N ASP A 48 -4.44 -1.29 -2.12
CA ASP A 48 -5.65 -2.11 -2.09
C ASP A 48 -5.33 -3.53 -1.59
N THR A 49 -6.36 -4.31 -1.27
CA THR A 49 -6.19 -5.71 -0.84
C THR A 49 -5.58 -6.62 -1.90
N SER A 50 -5.50 -6.18 -3.16
CA SER A 50 -4.81 -6.86 -4.24
C SER A 50 -3.35 -6.39 -4.42
N CYS A 51 -2.77 -5.75 -3.40
CA CYS A 51 -1.40 -5.25 -3.40
C CYS A 51 -1.08 -4.28 -4.55
N ASN A 52 -2.09 -3.62 -5.12
CA ASN A 52 -1.85 -2.48 -5.99
C ASN A 52 -1.68 -1.26 -5.09
N ARG A 53 -0.58 -0.54 -5.25
CA ARG A 53 -0.41 0.74 -4.56
C ARG A 53 -1.41 1.75 -5.13
N VAL A 54 -2.30 2.22 -4.29
CA VAL A 54 -3.31 3.23 -4.63
C VAL A 54 -2.84 4.64 -4.29
N GLN A 55 -2.06 4.81 -3.23
CA GLN A 55 -1.47 6.10 -2.82
C GLN A 55 -0.04 5.93 -2.31
N SER A 56 0.71 7.03 -2.35
CA SER A 56 2.04 7.16 -1.72
C SER A 56 2.08 8.52 -1.02
N LEU A 57 2.07 8.49 0.31
CA LEU A 57 1.96 9.68 1.15
C LEU A 57 3.34 10.06 1.66
N GLU A 58 3.82 11.25 1.32
CA GLU A 58 5.08 11.79 1.85
C GLU A 58 4.77 12.81 2.95
N ILE A 59 5.17 12.49 4.17
CA ILE A 59 4.93 13.31 5.36
C ILE A 59 6.27 13.86 5.85
N GLU A 60 6.39 15.16 6.12
CA GLU A 60 7.61 15.71 6.71
C GLU A 60 7.97 14.95 7.99
N THR A 61 9.20 14.42 8.08
CA THR A 61 9.60 13.57 9.21
C THR A 61 9.52 14.31 10.54
N SER A 62 9.72 15.64 10.54
CA SER A 62 9.56 16.48 11.73
C SER A 62 8.11 16.63 12.20
N THR A 63 7.14 16.47 11.31
CA THR A 63 5.71 16.50 11.63
C THR A 63 5.28 15.12 12.11
N GLY A 64 5.68 14.06 11.40
CA GLY A 64 5.30 12.69 11.73
C GLY A 64 3.85 12.35 11.37
N ALA A 65 3.53 11.06 11.37
CA ALA A 65 2.24 10.58 10.87
C ALA A 65 1.03 11.11 11.65
N CYS A 66 1.11 11.14 12.98
CA CYS A 66 -0.03 11.49 13.84
C CYS A 66 -0.39 12.98 13.86
N ASP A 67 0.52 13.84 13.41
CA ASP A 67 0.27 15.28 13.27
C ASP A 67 0.07 15.67 11.79
N SER A 68 -0.01 14.68 10.88
CA SER A 68 -0.34 14.90 9.48
C SER A 68 -1.85 14.97 9.25
N GLU A 69 -2.26 15.47 8.09
CA GLU A 69 -3.68 15.48 7.69
C GLU A 69 -4.21 14.11 7.23
N TYR A 70 -3.33 13.12 7.04
CA TYR A 70 -3.69 11.84 6.44
C TYR A 70 -4.07 10.77 7.46
N PHE A 71 -3.52 10.82 8.68
CA PHE A 71 -3.67 9.75 9.66
C PHE A 71 -4.32 10.23 10.94
N LEU A 72 -5.29 9.45 11.39
CA LEU A 72 -5.82 9.54 12.75
C LEU A 72 -4.98 8.63 13.65
N CYS A 73 -4.67 9.11 14.85
CA CYS A 73 -3.91 8.35 15.82
C CYS A 73 -4.65 8.19 17.15
N SER A 74 -4.42 7.04 17.77
CA SER A 74 -4.80 6.77 19.16
C SER A 74 -3.99 7.61 20.14
N SER A 75 -4.39 7.63 21.42
CA SER A 75 -3.66 8.29 22.50
C SER A 75 -2.23 7.76 22.69
N ALA A 76 -1.94 6.55 22.21
CA ALA A 76 -0.60 5.96 22.21
C ALA A 76 0.28 6.41 21.03
N HIS A 77 -0.15 7.40 20.23
CA HIS A 77 0.54 7.85 19.01
C HIS A 77 0.77 6.70 18.00
N THR A 78 -0.22 5.83 17.89
CA THR A 78 -0.27 4.77 16.87
C THR A 78 -1.41 5.06 15.93
N ILE A 79 -1.14 4.96 14.61
CA ILE A 79 -2.13 5.12 13.55
C ILE A 79 -3.30 4.17 13.84
N ASN A 80 -4.51 4.74 13.86
CA ASN A 80 -5.76 4.01 14.04
C ASN A 80 -6.85 4.43 13.03
N GLY A 81 -6.51 5.31 12.10
CA GLY A 81 -7.36 5.66 10.97
C GLY A 81 -6.58 6.34 9.85
N TYR A 82 -7.19 6.39 8.68
CA TYR A 82 -6.68 7.00 7.47
C TYR A 82 -7.79 7.78 6.80
N ASP A 83 -7.53 9.05 6.50
CA ASP A 83 -8.42 9.90 5.71
C ASP A 83 -7.83 10.00 4.30
N ASP A 84 -8.55 9.47 3.31
CA ASP A 84 -8.08 9.45 1.92
C ASP A 84 -8.21 10.86 1.31
N PRO A 85 -7.09 11.54 0.98
CA PRO A 85 -7.14 12.90 0.44
C PRO A 85 -7.67 12.96 -1.01
N THR A 86 -7.72 11.82 -1.71
CA THR A 86 -8.21 11.72 -3.08
C THR A 86 -9.71 11.50 -3.14
N THR A 87 -10.25 10.61 -2.29
CA THR A 87 -11.69 10.29 -2.30
C THR A 87 -12.49 11.04 -1.23
N GLY A 88 -11.84 11.48 -0.15
CA GLY A 88 -12.49 12.03 1.04
C GLY A 88 -13.07 10.96 1.98
N ASP A 89 -12.82 9.68 1.71
CA ASP A 89 -13.30 8.59 2.55
C ASP A 89 -12.44 8.43 3.80
N ALA A 90 -13.10 8.11 4.92
CA ALA A 90 -12.44 7.84 6.19
C ALA A 90 -12.41 6.32 6.47
N TYR A 91 -11.27 5.85 6.95
CA TYR A 91 -11.03 4.45 7.26
C TYR A 91 -10.59 4.29 8.71
N ILE A 92 -11.07 3.23 9.36
CA ILE A 92 -10.56 2.79 10.66
C ILE A 92 -9.47 1.76 10.39
N CYS A 93 -8.30 1.95 11.00
CA CYS A 93 -7.14 1.11 10.80
C CYS A 93 -6.75 0.36 12.08
N ALA A 94 -6.38 -0.90 11.94
CA ALA A 94 -5.82 -1.74 12.99
C ALA A 94 -4.45 -2.25 12.57
N ALA A 95 -3.55 -2.41 13.53
CA ALA A 95 -2.23 -2.98 13.24
C ALA A 95 -2.38 -4.40 12.68
N ASP A 96 -1.63 -4.73 11.64
CA ASP A 96 -1.58 -6.11 11.15
C ASP A 96 -0.89 -7.00 12.19
N THR A 97 -1.57 -8.07 12.57
CA THR A 97 -1.07 -9.07 13.54
C THR A 97 -0.64 -10.36 12.89
N THR A 98 -0.80 -10.45 11.56
CA THR A 98 -0.56 -11.65 10.76
C THR A 98 0.69 -11.57 9.90
N SER A 99 1.34 -10.40 9.83
CA SER A 99 2.56 -10.14 9.07
C SER A 99 2.38 -10.42 7.58
N GLU A 100 1.24 -9.98 7.04
CA GLU A 100 0.94 -9.98 5.61
C GLU A 100 1.90 -9.07 4.85
N ALA A 101 2.05 -9.29 3.54
CA ALA A 101 3.01 -8.54 2.76
C ALA A 101 2.58 -8.33 1.30
N CYS A 102 2.85 -7.13 0.80
CA CYS A 102 2.76 -6.78 -0.60
C CYS A 102 4.16 -6.71 -1.22
N GLY A 103 4.61 -7.83 -1.78
CA GLY A 103 5.96 -7.94 -2.33
C GLY A 103 7.02 -7.95 -1.23
N THR A 104 7.77 -6.86 -1.09
CA THR A 104 8.81 -6.68 -0.06
C THR A 104 8.31 -5.99 1.20
N ASP A 105 7.09 -5.44 1.14
CA ASP A 105 6.59 -4.54 2.17
C ASP A 105 5.70 -5.34 3.11
N THR A 106 6.11 -5.48 4.36
CA THR A 106 5.25 -6.05 5.41
C THR A 106 4.19 -5.02 5.79
N ILE A 107 2.93 -5.41 5.66
CA ILE A 107 1.79 -4.55 5.99
C ILE A 107 1.87 -4.17 7.47
N SER A 108 1.70 -2.88 7.75
CA SER A 108 1.69 -2.34 9.11
C SER A 108 0.28 -2.22 9.65
N PHE A 109 -0.67 -1.84 8.79
CA PHE A 109 -2.08 -1.66 9.19
C PHE A 109 -3.03 -2.15 8.11
N CYS A 110 -4.16 -2.69 8.56
CA CYS A 110 -5.32 -3.04 7.75
C CYS A 110 -6.47 -2.08 8.07
N CYS A 111 -7.13 -1.57 7.03
CA CYS A 111 -8.08 -0.47 7.16
C CYS A 111 -9.41 -0.79 6.47
N TYR A 112 -10.50 -0.64 7.21
CA TYR A 112 -11.86 -0.82 6.73
C TYR A 112 -12.65 0.50 6.79
N PRO A 113 -13.74 0.65 6.01
CA PRO A 113 -14.52 1.88 6.01
C PRO A 113 -15.00 2.28 7.40
N GLY A 114 -14.57 3.46 7.85
CA GLY A 114 -15.09 4.09 9.06
C GLY A 114 -16.30 4.91 8.67
N TYR A 115 -17.51 4.39 8.88
CA TYR A 115 -18.79 5.02 8.50
C TYR A 115 -18.69 6.55 8.31
N SER A 116 -18.69 7.01 7.06
CA SER A 116 -18.95 8.40 6.72
C SER A 116 -20.32 8.75 7.28
N SER A 117 -20.39 9.64 8.27
CA SER A 117 -21.68 10.17 8.71
C SER A 117 -22.35 10.80 7.49
N PRO A 118 -23.55 10.37 7.05
CA PRO A 118 -24.25 11.07 6.00
C PRO A 118 -24.54 12.48 6.53
N GLU A 119 -24.03 13.47 5.81
CA GLU A 119 -24.37 14.88 6.04
C GLU A 119 -25.88 15.12 5.88
#